data_AF-A0AAJ1QSD6-F1
#
_entry.id   AF-A0AAJ1QSD6-F1
#
_cell.length_a   1.000
_cell.length_b   1.000
_cell.length_c   1.000
_cell.angle_alpha   90.00
_cell.angle_beta   90.00
_cell.angle_gamma   90.00
#
_symmetry.space_group_name_H-M   'P 1'
#
loop_
_entity.id
_entity.type
_entity.pdbx_description
1 polymer ?
#
loop_
_entity_poly.entity_id
_entity_poly.type
_entity_poly.pdbx_seq_one_letter_code
_entity_poly.pdbx_strand_id
1 'polypeptide(L)'
;MMKRAIGIFLTLSSLLTYLIVDMLYDPVENKIITTDMNSGVTTATVLYQYPLMYWVICVILIITFILGIYFILAKEKQYEECPLCDTPEYTRNK
;
A
#
# COMPACT_ATOMS: atom_id res chain seq x y z
N MET A 1 -19.17 0.61 9.21
CA MET A 1 -18.89 1.78 8.36
C MET A 1 -17.46 2.32 8.48
N MET A 2 -16.88 2.53 9.66
CA MET A 2 -15.55 3.17 9.84
C MET A 2 -14.39 2.42 9.15
N LYS A 3 -14.36 1.08 9.24
CA LYS A 3 -13.32 0.25 8.60
C LYS A 3 -13.27 0.45 7.08
N ARG A 4 -14.43 0.56 6.44
CA ARG A 4 -14.54 0.77 4.98
C ARG A 4 -14.04 2.14 4.57
N ALA A 5 -14.35 3.19 5.34
CA ALA A 5 -13.84 4.54 5.09
C ALA A 5 -12.31 4.62 5.26
N ILE A 6 -11.77 3.99 6.30
CA ILE A 6 -10.33 3.87 6.53
C ILE A 6 -9.66 3.13 5.36
N GLY A 7 -10.26 2.03 4.90
CA GLY A 7 -9.76 1.29 3.75
C GLY A 7 -9.71 2.12 2.46
N ILE A 8 -10.77 2.88 2.16
CA ILE A 8 -10.81 3.80 1.01
C ILE A 8 -9.70 4.86 1.12
N PHE A 9 -9.55 5.47 2.31
CA PHE A 9 -8.52 6.46 2.57
C PHE A 9 -7.12 5.89 2.33
N LEU A 10 -6.78 4.74 2.92
CA LEU A 10 -5.48 4.09 2.75
C LEU A 10 -5.18 3.77 1.27
N THR A 11 -6.19 3.30 0.54
CA THR A 11 -6.05 2.93 -0.88
C THR A 11 -5.78 4.17 -1.75
N LEU A 12 -6.55 5.24 -1.55
CA LEU A 12 -6.37 6.50 -2.28
C LEU A 12 -5.06 7.20 -1.90
N SER A 13 -4.72 7.22 -0.61
CA SER A 13 -3.47 7.79 -0.13
C SER A 13 -2.26 7.07 -0.69
N SER A 14 -2.26 5.72 -0.73
CA SER A 14 -1.10 5.01 -1.28
C SER A 14 -0.95 5.25 -2.79
N LEU A 15 -2.05 5.32 -3.53
CA LEU A 15 -2.01 5.62 -4.96
C LEU A 15 -1.50 7.05 -5.23
N LEU A 16 -2.00 8.02 -4.46
CA LEU A 16 -1.56 9.41 -4.57
C LEU A 16 -0.08 9.56 -4.20
N THR A 17 0.36 8.94 -3.11
CA THR A 17 1.76 8.96 -2.70
C THR A 17 2.65 8.28 -3.73
N TYR A 18 2.22 7.20 -4.36
CA TYR A 18 2.95 6.57 -5.46
C TYR A 18 3.18 7.56 -6.60
N LEU A 19 2.13 8.25 -7.06
CA LEU A 19 2.24 9.24 -8.14
C LEU A 19 3.20 10.38 -7.78
N ILE A 20 3.17 10.86 -6.53
CA ILE A 20 4.08 11.92 -6.07
C ILE A 20 5.53 11.40 -6.06
N VAL A 21 5.76 10.20 -5.56
CA VAL A 21 7.09 9.58 -5.48
C VAL A 21 7.65 9.35 -6.88
N ASP A 22 6.83 8.88 -7.82
CA ASP A 22 7.22 8.65 -9.20
C ASP A 22 7.61 9.96 -9.91
N MET A 23 6.92 11.06 -9.61
CA MET A 23 7.29 12.39 -10.14
C MET A 23 8.52 13.01 -9.48
N LEU A 24 8.82 12.65 -8.22
CA LEU A 24 9.88 13.28 -7.44
C LEU A 24 11.22 12.54 -7.57
N TYR A 25 11.20 11.23 -7.80
CA TYR A 25 12.40 10.43 -7.90
C TYR A 25 12.81 10.26 -9.36
N ASP A 26 13.83 11.00 -9.78
CA ASP A 26 14.47 10.76 -11.06
C ASP A 26 15.39 9.53 -11.02
N PRO A 27 15.42 8.72 -12.09
CA PRO A 27 16.37 7.64 -12.20
C PRO A 27 17.80 8.19 -12.32
N VAL A 28 18.71 7.62 -11.52
CA VAL A 28 20.11 8.04 -11.54
C VAL A 28 20.83 7.35 -12.69
N GLU A 29 21.60 8.13 -13.44
CA GLU A 29 22.46 7.62 -14.51
C GLU A 29 23.72 6.96 -13.92
N ASN A 30 23.83 5.64 -14.08
CA ASN A 30 25.03 4.88 -13.73
C ASN A 30 25.75 4.48 -15.02
N LYS A 31 26.89 5.11 -15.28
CA LYS A 31 27.74 4.77 -16.42
C LYS A 31 28.71 3.65 -16.03
N ILE A 32 28.51 2.47 -16.61
CA ILE A 32 29.41 1.34 -16.47
C ILE A 32 30.36 1.35 -17.67
N ILE A 33 31.66 1.46 -17.40
CA ILE A 33 32.69 1.39 -18.43
C ILE A 33 33.33 0.00 -18.33
N THR A 34 33.14 -0.81 -19.37
CA THR A 34 33.81 -2.10 -19.51
C THR A 34 34.77 -2.03 -20.69
N THR A 35 36.04 -2.28 -20.43
CA THR A 35 37.05 -2.42 -21.50
C THR A 35 37.37 -3.89 -21.65
N ASP A 36 37.07 -4.41 -22.84
CA ASP A 36 37.49 -5.76 -23.20
C ASP A 36 39.01 -5.77 -23.40
N MET A 37 39.72 -6.49 -22.53
CA MET A 37 41.19 -6.59 -22.58
C MET A 37 41.70 -7.31 -23.83
N ASN A 38 40.87 -8.09 -24.51
CA ASN A 38 41.28 -8.86 -25.69
C ASN A 38 41.11 -8.08 -26.99
N SER A 39 40.05 -7.26 -27.09
CA SER A 39 39.80 -6.43 -28.28
C SER A 39 40.19 -4.96 -28.11
N GLY A 40 40.48 -4.50 -26.88
CA GLY A 40 40.74 -3.09 -26.56
C GLY A 40 39.50 -2.19 -26.67
N VAL A 41 38.34 -2.75 -27.01
CA VAL A 41 37.09 -2.01 -27.16
C VAL A 41 36.57 -1.61 -25.79
N THR A 42 36.33 -0.31 -25.61
CA THR A 42 35.67 0.22 -24.42
C THR A 42 34.19 0.40 -24.70
N THR A 43 33.37 -0.42 -24.09
CA THR A 43 31.91 -0.25 -24.05
C THR A 43 31.52 0.58 -22.85
N ALA A 44 30.83 1.69 -23.11
CA ALA A 44 30.17 2.47 -22.07
C ALA A 44 28.67 2.16 -22.10
N THR A 45 28.19 1.47 -21.08
CA THR A 45 26.76 1.19 -20.90
C THR A 45 26.20 2.19 -19.90
N VAL A 46 25.14 2.89 -20.31
CA VAL A 46 24.40 3.80 -19.45
C VAL A 46 23.23 3.02 -18.86
N LEU A 47 23.21 2.85 -17.53
CA LEU A 47 22.13 2.19 -16.81
C LEU A 47 21.37 3.21 -15.98
N TYR A 48 20.07 3.34 -16.21
CA TYR A 48 19.19 4.16 -15.38
C TYR A 48 18.67 3.33 -14.23
N GLN A 49 19.02 3.72 -13.00
CA GLN A 49 18.62 2.97 -11.80
C GLN A 49 18.01 3.91 -10.78
N TYR A 50 16.81 3.57 -10.30
CA TYR A 50 16.18 4.28 -9.21
C TYR A 50 16.96 4.04 -7.89
N PRO A 51 17.09 5.06 -7.03
CA PRO A 51 17.74 4.91 -5.74
C PRO A 51 17.00 3.90 -4.87
N LEU A 52 17.72 3.20 -3.99
CA LEU A 52 17.17 2.12 -3.14
C LEU A 52 15.97 2.60 -2.30
N MET A 53 15.96 3.87 -1.91
CA MET A 53 14.84 4.50 -1.17
C MET A 53 13.53 4.46 -1.95
N TYR A 54 13.55 4.63 -3.27
CA TYR A 54 12.37 4.52 -4.12
C TYR A 54 11.73 3.13 -3.97
N TRP A 55 12.55 2.07 -4.06
CA TRP A 55 12.09 0.69 -3.91
C TRP A 55 11.49 0.42 -2.53
N VAL A 56 12.12 0.93 -1.46
CA VAL A 56 11.59 0.80 -0.09
C VAL A 56 10.22 1.47 0.03
N ILE A 57 10.06 2.68 -0.53
CA ILE A 57 8.79 3.39 -0.54
C ILE A 57 7.73 2.60 -1.31
N CYS A 58 8.07 2.07 -2.50
CA CYS A 58 7.14 1.24 -3.27
C CYS A 58 6.65 0.01 -2.49
N VAL A 59 7.53 -0.68 -1.75
CA VAL A 59 7.14 -1.83 -0.92
C VAL A 59 6.15 -1.41 0.17
N ILE A 60 6.41 -0.29 0.87
CA ILE A 60 5.51 0.23 1.90
C ILE A 60 4.14 0.57 1.30
N LEU A 61 4.11 1.18 0.11
CA LEU A 61 2.89 1.55 -0.59
C LEU A 61 2.07 0.32 -1.00
N ILE A 62 2.72 -0.74 -1.48
CA ILE A 62 2.04 -2.01 -1.82
C ILE A 62 1.38 -2.62 -0.59
N ILE A 63 2.09 -2.69 0.54
CA ILE A 63 1.53 -3.22 1.80
C ILE A 63 0.34 -2.38 2.24
N THR A 64 0.47 -1.05 2.20
CA THR A 64 -0.59 -0.11 2.58
C THR A 64 -1.81 -0.25 1.68
N PHE A 65 -1.60 -0.42 0.37
CA PHE A 65 -2.67 -0.64 -0.60
C PHE A 65 -3.44 -1.94 -0.31
N ILE A 66 -2.72 -3.05 -0.11
CA ILE A 66 -3.34 -4.35 0.22
C ILE A 66 -4.14 -4.24 1.52
N LEU A 67 -3.60 -3.56 2.54
CA LEU A 67 -4.30 -3.34 3.80
C LEU A 67 -5.56 -2.48 3.62
N GLY A 68 -5.51 -1.47 2.75
CA GLY A 68 -6.66 -0.67 2.36
C GLY A 68 -7.77 -1.50 1.73
N ILE A 69 -7.43 -2.33 0.73
CA ILE A 69 -8.36 -3.26 0.09
C ILE A 69 -8.93 -4.26 1.10
N TYR A 70 -8.10 -4.79 1.99
CA TYR A 70 -8.56 -5.69 3.06
C TYR A 70 -9.60 -5.02 3.95
N PHE A 71 -9.38 -3.79 4.39
CA PHE A 71 -10.35 -3.05 5.20
C PHE A 71 -11.65 -2.71 4.47
N ILE A 72 -11.61 -2.55 3.14
CA ILE A 72 -12.80 -2.35 2.30
C ILE A 72 -13.62 -3.64 2.22
N LEU A 73 -12.94 -4.77 2.00
CA LEU A 73 -13.56 -6.09 1.81
C LEU A 73 -13.93 -6.78 3.12
N ALA A 74 -13.29 -6.40 4.24
CA ALA A 74 -13.58 -6.93 5.55
C ALA A 74 -15.06 -6.68 5.86
N LYS A 75 -15.87 -7.74 5.82
CA LYS A 75 -17.26 -7.65 6.27
C LYS A 75 -17.23 -7.12 7.69
N GLU A 76 -18.08 -6.13 7.93
CA GLU A 76 -18.37 -5.69 9.28
C GLU A 76 -18.86 -6.93 10.02
N LYS A 77 -17.99 -7.56 10.83
CA LYS A 77 -18.46 -8.42 11.91
C LYS A 77 -19.35 -7.51 12.71
N GLN A 78 -20.67 -7.63 12.50
CA GLN A 78 -21.58 -7.11 13.49
C GLN A 78 -21.10 -7.77 14.78
N TYR A 79 -20.60 -6.95 15.71
CA TYR A 79 -20.71 -7.35 17.08
C TYR A 79 -22.21 -7.57 17.24
N GLU A 80 -22.62 -8.84 17.33
CA GLU A 80 -23.88 -9.18 17.95
C GLU A 80 -23.79 -8.59 19.37
N GLU A 81 -24.10 -7.31 19.50
CA GLU A 81 -24.83 -6.88 20.67
C GLU A 81 -26.08 -7.73 20.64
N CYS A 82 -26.10 -8.79 21.47
CA CYS A 82 -27.21 -9.69 21.62
C CYS A 82 -28.52 -8.89 21.56
N PRO A 83 -29.40 -9.13 20.58
CA PRO A 83 -30.76 -8.58 20.62
C PRO A 83 -31.60 -9.25 21.72
N LEU A 84 -31.06 -10.29 22.38
CA LEU A 84 -31.73 -11.13 23.37
C LEU A 84 -31.60 -10.60 24.80
N CYS A 85 -31.83 -9.32 25.02
CA CYS A 85 -32.49 -8.88 26.26
C CYS A 85 -33.97 -8.74 25.92
N ASP A 86 -34.60 -9.88 25.65
CA ASP A 86 -36.02 -10.01 25.36
C ASP A 86 -36.85 -9.52 26.56
N THR A 87 -37.51 -8.38 26.34
CA THR A 87 -38.90 -8.06 26.72
C THR A 87 -39.37 -8.04 28.20
N PRO A 88 -40.38 -7.21 28.51
CA PRO A 88 -40.77 -6.84 29.86
C PRO A 88 -41.60 -7.95 30.52
N GLU A 89 -41.22 -8.33 31.74
CA GLU A 89 -42.05 -9.15 32.59
C GLU A 89 -43.25 -8.32 33.08
N TYR A 90 -44.34 -8.37 32.32
CA TYR A 90 -45.67 -7.98 32.77
C TYR A 90 -46.12 -8.97 33.86
N THR A 91 -45.70 -8.74 35.10
CA THR A 91 -46.36 -9.36 36.26
C THR A 91 -47.68 -8.68 36.52
N ARG A 92 -48.71 -9.21 35.88
CA ARG A 92 -50.07 -9.24 36.42
C ARG A 92 -50.03 -9.97 37.77
N ASN A 93 -50.21 -9.28 38.89
CA ASN A 93 -51.11 -9.71 39.98
C ASN A 93 -51.11 -8.77 41.21
N LYS A 94 -52.35 -8.41 41.56
CA LYS A 94 -52.93 -7.99 42.85
C LYS A 94 -52.85 -6.51 43.25
#